data_AF-A0A538GGX9-F1
#
_entry.id   AF-A0A538GGX9-F1
#
_cell.length_a   1.000
_cell.length_b   1.000
_cell.length_c   1.000
_cell.angle_alpha   90.00
_cell.angle_beta   90.00
_cell.angle_gamma   90.00
#
_symmetry.space_group_name_H-M   'P 1'
#
loop_
_entity.id
_entity.type
_entity.pdbx_description
1 polymer ?
#
loop_
_entity_poly.entity_id
_entity_poly.type
_entity_poly.pdbx_seq_one_letter_code
_entity_poly.pdbx_strand_id
1 'polypeptide(L)'
;MSTHDDGTELEFFEEPATLEAPGRPRRRIRPPRGGGPRRPAPPPPGAVALARLAGLVALAIAVVIGLVFWVGSCQGQSRHDEYASYMNDVRPIAQSSAASLRDYQRQVTNPKLTLADLESKLGLWSRQQQEDYDAALRLVPPAPLQAAHQQVLATLQLRAIGLANLANILTQAGSKSTDQVANELTKQAQLLSASDLVWAELFKLPATDTLKRLGVIGVSAPPSQIVTNPELITPHSFGEVYGGLRSTTGTGNGNGNVSGLHGSVLQSTEAVSGGQSKTLTVSTPTNVREAADLAFKVTFQNAGDFPERGVPVTLTVSLFAKKVYTKTETVPSIDTKETTTVTFSNLQLPPSTFSSQATVDVVVGKVPGEVKLDNNKASYPVFFSLSSNG
;
A
#
# COMPACT_ATOMS: atom_id res chain seq x y z
N MET A 1 -66.52 7.90 32.10
CA MET A 1 -66.75 9.10 32.93
C MET A 1 -65.43 9.84 33.09
N SER A 2 -65.25 10.97 32.39
CA SER A 2 -64.78 12.24 32.96
C SER A 2 -64.44 13.22 31.83
N THR A 3 -65.32 14.22 31.71
CA THR A 3 -65.09 15.67 31.52
C THR A 3 -64.03 16.16 30.52
N HIS A 4 -64.50 16.94 29.55
CA HIS A 4 -63.79 18.12 29.03
C HIS A 4 -64.77 19.29 29.17
N ASP A 5 -64.31 20.33 29.84
CA ASP A 5 -65.03 21.56 30.15
C ASP A 5 -64.47 22.72 29.29
N ASP A 6 -65.32 23.72 29.15
CA ASP A 6 -65.36 24.81 28.19
C ASP A 6 -64.26 25.88 28.30
N GLY A 7 -64.20 26.73 27.25
CA GLY A 7 -64.00 28.17 27.46
C GLY A 7 -63.04 28.85 26.50
N THR A 8 -63.54 29.34 25.36
CA THR A 8 -62.96 30.52 24.68
C THR A 8 -64.07 31.27 23.94
N GLU A 9 -64.81 32.07 24.71
CA GLU A 9 -65.52 33.23 24.21
C GLU A 9 -64.52 34.37 23.98
N LEU A 10 -64.64 35.10 22.87
CA LEU A 10 -65.03 36.52 22.86
C LEU A 10 -64.58 37.26 21.58
N GLU A 11 -65.61 37.80 20.91
CA GLU A 11 -65.70 39.17 20.36
C GLU A 11 -65.12 39.47 18.97
N PHE A 12 -65.92 39.06 17.99
CA PHE A 12 -66.68 39.95 17.09
C PHE A 12 -66.50 41.47 17.35
N PHE A 13 -65.92 42.18 16.37
CA PHE A 13 -66.30 43.56 16.11
C PHE A 13 -66.57 43.72 14.61
N GLU A 14 -67.84 43.98 14.35
CA GLU A 14 -68.52 44.16 13.08
C GLU A 14 -68.87 45.65 13.00
N GLU A 15 -68.45 46.35 11.94
CA GLU A 15 -68.97 47.70 11.60
C GLU A 15 -68.53 48.11 10.16
N PRO A 16 -69.25 49.00 9.46
CA PRO A 16 -70.03 48.58 8.30
C PRO A 16 -69.72 49.33 6.98
N ALA A 17 -70.38 48.87 5.91
CA ALA A 17 -70.33 49.41 4.55
C ALA A 17 -70.86 50.85 4.42
N THR A 18 -70.20 51.68 3.60
CA THR A 18 -70.78 52.93 3.03
C THR A 18 -70.28 53.25 1.61
N LEU A 19 -71.20 53.02 0.65
CA LEU A 19 -71.68 53.85 -0.47
C LEU A 19 -70.76 54.57 -1.50
N GLU A 20 -71.24 54.53 -2.75
CA GLU A 20 -70.70 55.06 -4.01
C GLU A 20 -70.72 56.61 -4.20
N ALA A 21 -70.02 57.05 -5.27
CA ALA A 21 -69.79 58.35 -5.94
C ALA A 21 -71.04 59.28 -6.16
N PRO A 22 -71.00 60.56 -6.69
CA PRO A 22 -70.14 61.11 -7.77
C PRO A 22 -69.84 62.65 -7.80
N GLY A 23 -69.17 63.16 -8.86
CA GLY A 23 -69.48 64.50 -9.45
C GLY A 23 -68.39 65.59 -9.59
N ARG A 24 -68.01 65.90 -10.85
CA ARG A 24 -67.29 67.09 -11.41
C ARG A 24 -68.12 68.40 -11.29
N PRO A 25 -67.73 69.61 -11.83
CA PRO A 25 -66.44 70.26 -12.15
C PRO A 25 -66.41 71.78 -11.76
N ARG A 26 -65.32 72.52 -12.03
CA ARG A 26 -65.44 73.94 -12.46
C ARG A 26 -64.25 74.45 -13.29
N ARG A 27 -64.63 75.23 -14.30
CA ARG A 27 -63.87 75.75 -15.45
C ARG A 27 -63.77 77.27 -15.31
N ARG A 28 -62.58 77.87 -15.43
CA ARG A 28 -62.36 79.29 -15.78
C ARG A 28 -60.91 79.44 -16.27
N ILE A 29 -60.48 80.36 -17.13
CA ILE A 29 -61.01 81.31 -18.12
C ILE A 29 -59.76 81.63 -18.99
N ARG A 30 -59.94 81.87 -20.29
CA ARG A 30 -58.88 82.30 -21.22
C ARG A 30 -58.90 83.82 -21.37
N PRO A 31 -57.75 84.48 -21.53
CA PRO A 31 -57.65 85.59 -22.50
C PRO A 31 -56.40 85.49 -23.40
N PRO A 32 -56.30 86.29 -24.50
CA PRO A 32 -55.38 86.03 -25.60
C PRO A 32 -54.16 86.98 -25.68
N ARG A 33 -53.12 86.47 -26.38
CA ARG A 33 -52.07 87.09 -27.22
C ARG A 33 -51.20 88.26 -26.70
N GLY A 34 -49.88 88.02 -26.72
CA GLY A 34 -48.79 89.01 -26.84
C GLY A 34 -47.45 88.28 -27.08
N GLY A 35 -46.63 88.73 -28.04
CA GLY A 35 -45.44 88.00 -28.55
C GLY A 35 -44.07 88.52 -28.05
N GLY A 36 -42.99 87.75 -28.34
CA GLY A 36 -41.57 88.13 -28.19
C GLY A 36 -40.70 87.16 -27.35
N PRO A 37 -39.37 87.04 -27.56
CA PRO A 37 -38.75 85.74 -27.89
C PRO A 37 -37.74 85.10 -26.90
N ARG A 38 -37.59 83.75 -27.08
CA ARG A 38 -36.47 82.81 -26.83
C ARG A 38 -35.93 82.53 -25.40
N ARG A 39 -36.15 81.29 -24.94
CA ARG A 39 -35.24 80.50 -24.07
C ARG A 39 -35.13 79.04 -24.56
N PRO A 40 -33.99 78.34 -24.37
CA PRO A 40 -33.75 77.01 -24.93
C PRO A 40 -34.59 75.91 -24.25
N ALA A 41 -34.91 74.86 -25.03
CA ALA A 41 -35.70 73.72 -24.61
C ALA A 41 -34.95 72.77 -23.64
N PRO A 42 -35.66 72.11 -22.70
CA PRO A 42 -35.15 70.93 -21.99
C PRO A 42 -35.25 69.67 -22.87
N PRO A 43 -34.40 68.64 -22.67
CA PRO A 43 -34.43 67.42 -23.47
C PRO A 43 -35.71 66.59 -23.20
N PRO A 44 -36.21 65.87 -24.22
CA PRO A 44 -37.52 65.22 -24.16
C PRO A 44 -37.54 63.94 -23.28
N PRO A 45 -38.63 63.69 -22.53
CA PRO A 45 -38.86 62.44 -21.82
C PRO A 45 -39.38 61.38 -22.79
N GLY A 46 -38.63 60.30 -22.95
CA GLY A 46 -39.05 59.16 -23.78
C GLY A 46 -38.15 57.93 -23.72
N ALA A 47 -36.86 58.10 -23.38
CA ALA A 47 -35.91 56.98 -23.33
C ALA A 47 -35.82 56.29 -21.94
N VAL A 48 -36.25 56.95 -20.86
CA VAL A 48 -36.00 56.47 -19.49
C VAL A 48 -36.98 55.35 -19.07
N ALA A 49 -38.19 55.32 -19.62
CA ALA A 49 -39.20 54.31 -19.27
C ALA A 49 -38.90 52.93 -19.91
N LEU A 50 -38.46 52.91 -21.18
CA LEU A 50 -38.07 51.67 -21.86
C LEU A 50 -36.73 51.11 -21.35
N ALA A 51 -35.77 51.98 -21.00
CA ALA A 51 -34.51 51.55 -20.38
C ALA A 51 -34.71 50.92 -18.99
N ARG A 52 -35.66 51.42 -18.19
CA ARG A 52 -36.02 50.83 -16.89
C ARG A 52 -36.70 49.47 -17.02
N LEU A 53 -37.58 49.31 -18.03
CA LEU A 53 -38.22 48.02 -18.30
C LEU A 53 -37.18 46.97 -18.75
N ALA A 54 -36.29 47.33 -19.69
CA ALA A 54 -35.24 46.43 -20.15
C ALA A 54 -34.26 46.04 -19.03
N GLY A 55 -33.89 46.99 -18.16
CA GLY A 55 -33.07 46.73 -16.99
C GLY A 55 -33.71 45.77 -15.98
N LEU A 56 -35.01 45.92 -15.71
CA LEU A 56 -35.75 45.01 -14.81
C LEU A 56 -35.89 43.60 -15.39
N VAL A 57 -36.12 43.47 -16.70
CA VAL A 57 -36.19 42.16 -17.36
C VAL A 57 -34.82 41.47 -17.34
N ALA A 58 -33.74 42.20 -17.63
CA ALA A 58 -32.38 41.66 -17.55
C ALA A 58 -32.00 41.22 -16.13
N LEU A 59 -32.38 42.01 -15.11
CA LEU A 59 -32.20 41.65 -13.69
C LEU A 59 -33.01 40.41 -13.32
N ALA A 60 -34.27 40.33 -13.73
CA ALA A 60 -35.13 39.16 -13.45
C ALA A 60 -34.56 37.89 -14.10
N ILE A 61 -34.08 37.97 -15.35
CA ILE A 61 -33.39 36.87 -16.01
C ILE A 61 -32.11 36.49 -15.26
N ALA A 62 -31.29 37.47 -14.85
CA ALA A 62 -30.07 37.22 -14.09
C ALA A 62 -30.35 36.58 -12.72
N VAL A 63 -31.43 36.98 -12.04
CA VAL A 63 -31.87 36.40 -10.77
C VAL A 63 -32.35 34.95 -10.97
N VAL A 64 -33.13 34.69 -12.03
CA VAL A 64 -33.59 33.33 -12.35
C VAL A 64 -32.40 32.43 -12.71
N ILE A 65 -31.46 32.91 -13.53
CA ILE A 65 -30.23 32.17 -13.86
C ILE A 65 -29.41 31.93 -12.58
N GLY A 66 -29.21 32.96 -11.76
CA GLY A 66 -28.51 32.84 -10.47
C GLY A 66 -29.17 31.82 -9.54
N LEU A 67 -30.50 31.81 -9.44
CA LEU A 67 -31.26 30.82 -8.65
C LEU A 67 -31.13 29.40 -9.21
N VAL A 68 -31.20 29.21 -10.53
CA VAL A 68 -31.05 27.89 -11.17
C VAL A 68 -29.64 27.33 -10.93
N PHE A 69 -28.60 28.16 -11.03
CA PHE A 69 -27.23 27.74 -10.74
C PHE A 69 -26.95 27.54 -9.25
N TRP A 70 -27.58 28.33 -8.37
CA TRP A 70 -27.45 28.21 -6.91
C TRP A 70 -28.15 26.97 -6.34
N VAL A 71 -29.34 26.63 -6.83
CA VAL A 71 -30.07 25.43 -6.39
C VAL A 71 -29.40 24.15 -6.93
N GLY A 72 -28.74 24.22 -8.10
CA GLY A 72 -27.95 23.13 -8.65
C GLY A 72 -26.64 22.83 -7.90
N SER A 73 -25.98 23.84 -7.33
CA SER A 73 -24.69 23.66 -6.65
C SER A 73 -24.81 22.99 -5.27
N CYS A 74 -25.91 23.18 -4.55
CA CYS A 74 -26.13 22.51 -3.26
C CYS A 74 -26.44 21.01 -3.41
N GLN A 75 -27.14 20.60 -4.47
CA GLN A 75 -27.42 19.18 -4.73
C GLN A 75 -26.23 18.43 -5.36
N GLY A 76 -25.40 19.12 -6.15
CA GLY A 76 -24.17 18.56 -6.71
C GLY A 76 -23.11 18.27 -5.64
N GLN A 77 -22.93 19.20 -4.69
CA GLN A 77 -22.01 19.02 -3.56
C GLN A 77 -22.48 17.89 -2.64
N SER A 78 -23.78 17.83 -2.30
CA SER A 78 -24.29 16.77 -1.40
C SER A 78 -24.14 15.36 -2.00
N ARG A 79 -24.33 15.20 -3.32
CA ARG A 79 -24.11 13.92 -3.99
C ARG A 79 -22.63 13.56 -4.02
N HIS A 80 -21.77 14.51 -4.39
CA HIS A 80 -20.32 14.28 -4.38
C HIS A 80 -19.84 13.81 -3.00
N ASP A 81 -20.27 14.52 -1.95
CA ASP A 81 -19.91 14.22 -0.57
C ASP A 81 -20.39 12.83 -0.13
N GLU A 82 -21.59 12.39 -0.52
CA GLU A 82 -22.12 11.05 -0.23
C GLU A 82 -21.23 9.95 -0.84
N TYR A 83 -20.93 10.05 -2.14
CA TYR A 83 -20.07 9.08 -2.84
C TYR A 83 -18.62 9.12 -2.36
N ALA A 84 -18.10 10.32 -2.09
CA ALA A 84 -16.76 10.52 -1.54
C ALA A 84 -16.65 9.90 -0.16
N SER A 85 -17.64 10.12 0.73
CA SER A 85 -17.70 9.53 2.06
C SER A 85 -17.68 8.01 1.97
N TYR A 86 -18.57 7.42 1.18
CA TYR A 86 -18.61 5.97 1.01
C TYR A 86 -17.26 5.41 0.52
N MET A 87 -16.63 6.03 -0.49
CA MET A 87 -15.32 5.56 -0.98
C MET A 87 -14.19 5.79 0.04
N ASN A 88 -14.31 6.80 0.89
CA ASN A 88 -13.38 7.04 2.00
C ASN A 88 -13.56 6.00 3.12
N ASP A 89 -14.78 5.51 3.35
CA ASP A 89 -15.06 4.44 4.32
C ASP A 89 -14.61 3.07 3.82
N VAL A 90 -14.71 2.81 2.51
CA VAL A 90 -14.18 1.57 1.90
C VAL A 90 -12.64 1.57 1.86
N ARG A 91 -11.99 2.74 1.80
CA ARG A 91 -10.53 2.85 1.68
C ARG A 91 -9.73 2.19 2.81
N PRO A 92 -10.02 2.39 4.10
CA PRO A 92 -9.29 1.72 5.18
C PRO A 92 -9.46 0.19 5.09
N ILE A 93 -10.64 -0.29 4.73
CA ILE A 93 -10.92 -1.73 4.52
C ILE A 93 -10.05 -2.26 3.37
N ALA A 94 -10.02 -1.54 2.25
CA ALA A 94 -9.21 -1.89 1.08
C ALA A 94 -7.70 -1.97 1.41
N GLN A 95 -7.21 -1.03 2.22
CA GLN A 95 -5.82 -0.93 2.64
C GLN A 95 -5.43 -2.02 3.65
N SER A 96 -6.28 -2.24 4.67
CA SER A 96 -6.17 -3.31 5.66
C SER A 96 -6.09 -4.67 4.96
N SER A 97 -7.07 -4.94 4.11
CA SER A 97 -7.18 -6.21 3.40
C SER A 97 -5.97 -6.49 2.48
N ALA A 98 -5.39 -5.46 1.86
CA ALA A 98 -4.21 -5.60 1.00
C ALA A 98 -2.89 -5.79 1.78
N ALA A 99 -2.86 -5.58 3.11
CA ALA A 99 -1.63 -5.66 3.89
C ALA A 99 -1.13 -7.09 4.09
N SER A 100 -2.03 -8.08 4.13
CA SER A 100 -1.72 -9.45 4.53
C SER A 100 -0.62 -10.13 3.69
N LEU A 101 -0.57 -9.96 2.36
CA LEU A 101 0.50 -10.57 1.56
C LEU A 101 1.83 -9.81 1.65
N ARG A 102 1.79 -8.48 1.81
CA ARG A 102 3.02 -7.71 2.08
C ARG A 102 3.65 -8.16 3.39
N ASP A 103 2.83 -8.48 4.37
CA ASP A 103 3.30 -9.06 5.63
C ASP A 103 3.85 -10.47 5.41
N TYR A 104 3.16 -11.33 4.64
CA TYR A 104 3.68 -12.65 4.26
C TYR A 104 5.06 -12.57 3.61
N GLN A 105 5.25 -11.72 2.60
CA GLN A 105 6.53 -11.52 1.91
C GLN A 105 7.67 -11.12 2.87
N ARG A 106 7.38 -10.22 3.82
CA ARG A 106 8.34 -9.82 4.86
C ARG A 106 8.67 -10.94 5.84
N GLN A 107 7.72 -11.86 6.07
CA GLN A 107 7.90 -12.94 7.03
C GLN A 107 8.62 -14.15 6.43
N VAL A 108 8.37 -14.52 5.17
CA VAL A 108 9.04 -15.67 4.54
C VAL A 108 10.54 -15.45 4.29
N THR A 109 10.98 -14.19 4.30
CA THR A 109 12.41 -13.82 4.26
C THR A 109 13.05 -13.80 5.66
N ASN A 110 12.26 -13.99 6.73
CA ASN A 110 12.77 -14.03 8.09
C ASN A 110 13.38 -15.41 8.41
N PRO A 111 14.68 -15.50 8.70
CA PRO A 111 15.36 -16.77 8.97
C PRO A 111 14.88 -17.48 10.25
N LYS A 112 14.12 -16.79 11.11
CA LYS A 112 13.56 -17.35 12.35
C LYS A 112 12.10 -17.80 12.21
N LEU A 113 11.49 -17.66 11.03
CA LEU A 113 10.12 -18.10 10.83
C LEU A 113 10.04 -19.62 11.04
N THR A 114 9.08 -20.08 11.85
CA THR A 114 8.74 -21.50 11.98
C THR A 114 7.44 -21.82 11.24
N LEU A 115 7.17 -23.11 11.02
CA LEU A 115 5.89 -23.54 10.43
C LEU A 115 4.69 -23.11 11.31
N ALA A 116 4.81 -23.29 12.63
CA ALA A 116 3.78 -22.89 13.58
C ALA A 116 3.53 -21.37 13.59
N ASP A 117 4.60 -20.56 13.44
CA ASP A 117 4.45 -19.11 13.30
C ASP A 117 3.72 -18.73 12.01
N LEU A 118 4.04 -19.41 10.90
CA LEU A 118 3.37 -19.17 9.63
C LEU A 118 1.89 -19.55 9.68
N GLU A 119 1.56 -20.71 10.25
CA GLU A 119 0.17 -21.16 10.50
C GLU A 119 -0.61 -20.12 11.31
N SER A 120 -0.05 -19.69 12.44
CA SER A 120 -0.66 -18.68 13.32
C SER A 120 -0.90 -17.36 12.61
N LYS A 121 0.07 -16.90 11.79
CA LYS A 121 -0.06 -15.67 10.99
C LYS A 121 -1.12 -15.76 9.91
N LEU A 122 -1.20 -16.88 9.18
CA LEU A 122 -2.26 -17.11 8.19
C LEU A 122 -3.64 -17.09 8.84
N GLY A 123 -3.79 -17.73 10.01
CA GLY A 123 -5.03 -17.67 10.79
C GLY A 123 -5.36 -16.27 11.31
N LEU A 124 -4.35 -15.47 11.70
CA LEU A 124 -4.53 -14.07 12.08
C LEU A 124 -4.99 -13.22 10.90
N TRP A 125 -4.34 -13.34 9.74
CA TRP A 125 -4.76 -12.58 8.56
C TRP A 125 -6.14 -13.00 8.05
N SER A 126 -6.49 -14.28 8.12
CA SER A 126 -7.85 -14.75 7.80
C SER A 126 -8.89 -14.05 8.68
N ARG A 127 -8.66 -13.98 10.01
CA ARG A 127 -9.53 -13.25 10.93
C ARG A 127 -9.60 -11.75 10.62
N GLN A 128 -8.48 -11.13 10.25
CA GLN A 128 -8.47 -9.73 9.83
C GLN A 128 -9.37 -9.49 8.61
N GLN A 129 -9.36 -10.39 7.63
CA GLN A 129 -10.27 -10.29 6.47
C GLN A 129 -11.74 -10.45 6.87
N GLN A 130 -12.01 -11.27 7.88
CA GLN A 130 -13.36 -11.44 8.45
C GLN A 130 -13.83 -10.16 9.16
N GLU A 131 -12.95 -9.50 9.92
CA GLU A 131 -13.22 -8.20 10.54
C GLU A 131 -13.45 -7.10 9.49
N ASP A 132 -12.64 -7.09 8.43
CA ASP A 132 -12.82 -6.20 7.28
C ASP A 132 -14.17 -6.44 6.60
N TYR A 133 -14.59 -7.70 6.45
CA TYR A 133 -15.91 -8.08 5.93
C TYR A 133 -17.04 -7.57 6.83
N ASP A 134 -16.92 -7.76 8.15
CA ASP A 134 -17.92 -7.28 9.11
C ASP A 134 -17.98 -5.75 9.16
N ALA A 135 -16.85 -5.06 8.99
CA ALA A 135 -16.80 -3.62 8.84
C ALA A 135 -17.49 -3.17 7.54
N ALA A 136 -17.24 -3.86 6.43
CA ALA A 136 -17.86 -3.58 5.14
C ALA A 136 -19.39 -3.78 5.19
N LEU A 137 -19.88 -4.82 5.89
CA LEU A 137 -21.32 -5.07 6.08
C LEU A 137 -22.07 -3.92 6.77
N ARG A 138 -21.36 -3.13 7.59
CA ARG A 138 -21.95 -1.98 8.31
C ARG A 138 -22.01 -0.72 7.45
N LEU A 139 -21.34 -0.71 6.30
CA LEU A 139 -21.38 0.43 5.38
C LEU A 139 -22.72 0.46 4.66
N VAL A 140 -23.22 1.67 4.42
CA VAL A 140 -24.43 1.90 3.64
C VAL A 140 -24.02 2.45 2.27
N PRO A 141 -23.88 1.60 1.24
CA PRO A 141 -23.54 2.07 -0.10
C PRO A 141 -24.70 2.88 -0.71
N PRO A 142 -24.39 3.98 -1.42
CA PRO A 142 -25.37 4.66 -2.27
C PRO A 142 -26.04 3.67 -3.23
N ALA A 143 -27.33 3.86 -3.52
CA ALA A 143 -28.13 2.87 -4.26
C ALA A 143 -27.47 2.36 -5.56
N PRO A 144 -26.86 3.21 -6.42
CA PRO A 144 -26.20 2.74 -7.64
C PRO A 144 -24.94 1.87 -7.42
N LEU A 145 -24.38 1.88 -6.21
CA LEU A 145 -23.18 1.13 -5.84
C LEU A 145 -23.48 -0.14 -5.03
N GLN A 146 -24.74 -0.41 -4.68
CA GLN A 146 -25.12 -1.59 -3.90
C GLN A 146 -24.63 -2.91 -4.54
N ALA A 147 -24.81 -3.07 -5.86
CA ALA A 147 -24.36 -4.26 -6.57
C ALA A 147 -22.82 -4.40 -6.57
N ALA A 148 -22.10 -3.30 -6.73
CA ALA A 148 -20.64 -3.29 -6.66
C ALA A 148 -20.14 -3.58 -5.23
N HIS A 149 -20.84 -3.08 -4.20
CA HIS A 149 -20.51 -3.35 -2.80
C HIS A 149 -20.62 -4.84 -2.44
N GLN A 150 -21.56 -5.59 -3.02
CA GLN A 150 -21.60 -7.05 -2.85
C GLN A 150 -20.29 -7.73 -3.28
N GLN A 151 -19.56 -7.14 -4.24
CA GLN A 151 -18.27 -7.66 -4.71
C GLN A 151 -17.13 -7.34 -3.73
N VAL A 152 -17.24 -6.25 -2.95
CA VAL A 152 -16.35 -5.99 -1.81
C VAL A 152 -16.50 -7.12 -0.79
N LEU A 153 -17.74 -7.45 -0.42
CA LEU A 153 -18.04 -8.53 0.52
C LEU A 153 -17.54 -9.89 0.02
N ALA A 154 -17.84 -10.23 -1.24
CA ALA A 154 -17.37 -11.48 -1.86
C ALA A 154 -15.84 -11.57 -1.89
N THR A 155 -15.14 -10.46 -2.19
CA THR A 155 -13.67 -10.42 -2.18
C THR A 155 -13.13 -10.74 -0.78
N LEU A 156 -13.62 -10.04 0.25
CA LEU A 156 -13.12 -10.20 1.62
C LEU A 156 -13.38 -11.61 2.14
N GLN A 157 -14.54 -12.18 1.82
CA GLN A 157 -14.86 -13.57 2.15
C GLN A 157 -13.93 -14.56 1.45
N LEU A 158 -13.67 -14.40 0.15
CA LEU A 158 -12.73 -15.25 -0.59
C LEU A 158 -11.32 -15.19 0.00
N ARG A 159 -10.87 -13.99 0.43
CA ARG A 159 -9.57 -13.80 1.09
C ARG A 159 -9.53 -14.50 2.45
N ALA A 160 -10.57 -14.33 3.27
CA ALA A 160 -10.67 -14.99 4.58
C ALA A 160 -10.61 -16.52 4.44
N ILE A 161 -11.42 -17.08 3.52
CA ILE A 161 -11.45 -18.53 3.24
C ILE A 161 -10.11 -19.01 2.70
N GLY A 162 -9.54 -18.32 1.71
CA GLY A 162 -8.26 -18.70 1.12
C GLY A 162 -7.15 -18.78 2.18
N LEU A 163 -7.02 -17.75 3.01
CA LEU A 163 -6.02 -17.70 4.09
C LEU A 163 -6.25 -18.77 5.16
N ALA A 164 -7.50 -19.01 5.56
CA ALA A 164 -7.84 -20.08 6.50
C ALA A 164 -7.49 -21.46 5.92
N ASN A 165 -7.78 -21.69 4.65
CA ASN A 165 -7.50 -22.96 3.99
C ASN A 165 -5.99 -23.20 3.86
N LEU A 166 -5.20 -22.16 3.59
CA LEU A 166 -3.73 -22.26 3.62
C LEU A 166 -3.24 -22.68 5.01
N ALA A 167 -3.72 -22.05 6.08
CA ALA A 167 -3.38 -22.43 7.45
C ALA A 167 -3.76 -23.90 7.74
N ASN A 168 -4.98 -24.30 7.38
CA ASN A 168 -5.48 -25.67 7.59
C ASN A 168 -4.64 -26.72 6.85
N ILE A 169 -4.20 -26.44 5.62
CA ILE A 169 -3.32 -27.35 4.87
C ILE A 169 -1.99 -27.55 5.59
N LEU A 170 -1.39 -26.46 6.10
CA LEU A 170 -0.13 -26.56 6.85
C LEU A 170 -0.31 -27.37 8.13
N THR A 171 -1.37 -27.13 8.91
CA THR A 171 -1.68 -27.90 10.12
C THR A 171 -1.95 -29.38 9.82
N GLN A 172 -2.56 -29.69 8.66
CA GLN A 172 -2.86 -31.06 8.22
C GLN A 172 -1.75 -31.70 7.38
N ALA A 173 -0.60 -31.02 7.23
CA ALA A 173 0.47 -31.49 6.36
C ALA A 173 1.06 -32.82 6.85
N GLY A 174 1.21 -33.00 8.17
CA GLY A 174 1.62 -34.26 8.78
C GLY A 174 2.86 -34.87 8.12
N SER A 175 2.73 -36.12 7.64
CA SER A 175 3.80 -36.84 6.94
C SER A 175 3.81 -36.64 5.42
N LYS A 176 2.91 -35.83 4.85
CA LYS A 176 2.84 -35.58 3.40
C LYS A 176 4.18 -35.05 2.88
N SER A 177 4.52 -35.39 1.63
CA SER A 177 5.70 -34.84 0.96
C SER A 177 5.56 -33.34 0.70
N THR A 178 6.70 -32.65 0.53
CA THR A 178 6.73 -31.22 0.19
C THR A 178 5.89 -30.92 -1.06
N ASP A 179 6.00 -31.74 -2.10
CA ASP A 179 5.26 -31.55 -3.35
C ASP A 179 3.75 -31.69 -3.17
N GLN A 180 3.30 -32.65 -2.35
CA GLN A 180 1.88 -32.82 -2.07
C GLN A 180 1.29 -31.59 -1.37
N VAL A 181 1.98 -31.09 -0.34
CA VAL A 181 1.56 -29.91 0.42
C VAL A 181 1.59 -28.66 -0.46
N ALA A 182 2.65 -28.47 -1.24
CA ALA A 182 2.78 -27.32 -2.13
C ALA A 182 1.68 -27.27 -3.21
N ASN A 183 1.31 -28.43 -3.76
CA ASN A 183 0.21 -28.54 -4.71
C ASN A 183 -1.16 -28.24 -4.07
N GLU A 184 -1.39 -28.69 -2.83
CA GLU A 184 -2.61 -28.36 -2.07
C GLU A 184 -2.68 -26.85 -1.77
N LEU A 185 -1.58 -26.25 -1.31
CA LEU A 185 -1.49 -24.81 -1.04
C LEU A 185 -1.78 -23.98 -2.30
N THR A 186 -1.19 -24.35 -3.43
CA THR A 186 -1.39 -23.66 -4.72
C THR A 186 -2.87 -23.64 -5.10
N LYS A 187 -3.57 -24.78 -5.00
CA LYS A 187 -5.00 -24.86 -5.32
C LYS A 187 -5.83 -23.90 -4.48
N GLN A 188 -5.52 -23.76 -3.19
CA GLN A 188 -6.24 -22.83 -2.32
C GLN A 188 -5.83 -21.37 -2.56
N ALA A 189 -4.57 -21.11 -2.90
CA ALA A 189 -4.08 -19.77 -3.20
C ALA A 189 -4.72 -19.16 -4.47
N GLN A 190 -5.30 -19.99 -5.35
CA GLN A 190 -6.12 -19.51 -6.47
C GLN A 190 -7.33 -18.68 -6.02
N LEU A 191 -7.90 -18.97 -4.84
CA LEU A 191 -8.97 -18.15 -4.26
C LEU A 191 -8.52 -16.72 -3.97
N LEU A 192 -7.26 -16.53 -3.55
CA LEU A 192 -6.69 -15.21 -3.30
C LEU A 192 -6.54 -14.43 -4.61
N SER A 193 -6.07 -15.09 -5.68
CA SER A 193 -5.98 -14.47 -7.00
C SER A 193 -7.36 -14.13 -7.58
N ALA A 194 -8.33 -15.03 -7.42
CA ALA A 194 -9.71 -14.78 -7.82
C ALA A 194 -10.31 -13.59 -7.07
N SER A 195 -10.01 -13.44 -5.77
CA SER A 195 -10.47 -12.31 -4.97
C SER A 195 -9.98 -10.96 -5.53
N ASP A 196 -8.75 -10.91 -6.05
CA ASP A 196 -8.21 -9.68 -6.63
C ASP A 196 -8.88 -9.32 -7.96
N LEU A 197 -9.22 -10.33 -8.77
CA LEU A 197 -10.02 -10.14 -9.97
C LEU A 197 -11.42 -9.62 -9.63
N VAL A 198 -12.08 -10.18 -8.61
CA VAL A 198 -13.39 -9.70 -8.14
C VAL A 198 -13.29 -8.24 -7.70
N TRP A 199 -12.28 -7.87 -6.92
CA TRP A 199 -12.09 -6.48 -6.49
C TRP A 199 -11.84 -5.53 -7.66
N ALA A 200 -10.91 -5.88 -8.55
CA ALA A 200 -10.51 -5.01 -9.65
C ALA A 200 -11.61 -4.88 -10.71
N GLU A 201 -12.12 -6.01 -11.18
CA GLU A 201 -13.01 -6.09 -12.34
C GLU A 201 -14.49 -5.92 -11.97
N LEU A 202 -14.92 -6.35 -10.78
CA LEU A 202 -16.34 -6.37 -10.41
C LEU A 202 -16.73 -5.30 -9.38
N PHE A 203 -15.78 -4.78 -8.59
CA PHE A 203 -16.01 -3.62 -7.72
C PHE A 203 -15.42 -2.34 -8.30
N LYS A 204 -14.09 -2.27 -8.42
CA LYS A 204 -13.37 -1.01 -8.67
C LYS A 204 -13.73 -0.39 -10.01
N LEU A 205 -13.67 -1.17 -11.10
CA LEU A 205 -14.02 -0.68 -12.43
C LEU A 205 -15.50 -0.27 -12.52
N PRO A 206 -16.49 -1.12 -12.19
CA PRO A 206 -17.91 -0.76 -12.27
C PRO A 206 -18.31 0.40 -11.35
N ALA A 207 -17.74 0.47 -10.14
CA ALA A 207 -18.00 1.58 -9.22
C ALA A 207 -17.45 2.89 -9.78
N THR A 208 -16.22 2.88 -10.28
CA THR A 208 -15.59 4.08 -10.88
C THR A 208 -16.35 4.56 -12.11
N ASP A 209 -16.81 3.65 -12.97
CA ASP A 209 -17.61 4.02 -14.14
C ASP A 209 -19.01 4.51 -13.76
N THR A 210 -19.60 3.99 -12.69
CA THR A 210 -20.84 4.51 -12.13
C THR A 210 -20.66 5.95 -11.63
N LEU A 211 -19.58 6.22 -10.90
CA LEU A 211 -19.25 7.58 -10.44
C LEU A 211 -19.09 8.56 -11.62
N LYS A 212 -18.38 8.14 -12.68
CA LYS A 212 -18.24 8.94 -13.90
C LYS A 212 -19.58 9.23 -14.57
N ARG A 213 -20.44 8.21 -14.74
CA ARG A 213 -21.79 8.39 -15.34
C ARG A 213 -22.66 9.36 -14.54
N LEU A 214 -22.48 9.40 -13.22
CA LEU A 214 -23.21 10.28 -12.32
C LEU A 214 -22.58 11.69 -12.18
N GLY A 215 -21.49 11.97 -12.89
CA GLY A 215 -20.82 13.27 -12.86
C GLY A 215 -20.02 13.53 -11.58
N VAL A 216 -19.70 12.49 -10.79
CA VAL A 216 -18.91 12.60 -9.57
C VAL A 216 -17.42 12.60 -9.95
N ILE A 217 -16.82 13.79 -10.04
CA ILE A 217 -15.44 13.98 -10.46
C ILE A 217 -14.49 13.89 -9.26
N GLY A 218 -13.31 13.30 -9.44
CA GLY A 218 -12.27 13.24 -8.40
C GLY A 218 -12.46 12.16 -7.34
N VAL A 219 -13.51 11.35 -7.43
CA VAL A 219 -13.76 10.19 -6.58
C VAL A 219 -13.57 8.91 -7.40
N SER A 220 -12.80 7.96 -6.88
CA SER A 220 -12.58 6.65 -7.50
C SER A 220 -12.61 5.57 -6.43
N ALA A 221 -13.03 4.36 -6.81
CA ALA A 221 -12.95 3.23 -5.89
C ALA A 221 -11.49 2.91 -5.51
N PRO A 222 -11.21 2.64 -4.23
CA PRO A 222 -9.85 2.36 -3.78
C PRO A 222 -9.34 1.02 -4.34
N PRO A 223 -8.05 0.90 -4.66
CA PRO A 223 -7.45 -0.38 -5.03
C PRO A 223 -7.27 -1.29 -3.81
N SER A 224 -7.41 -2.59 -4.01
CA SER A 224 -7.04 -3.60 -3.02
C SER A 224 -6.59 -4.86 -3.74
N GLN A 225 -5.34 -5.25 -3.54
CA GLN A 225 -4.74 -6.44 -4.15
C GLN A 225 -3.89 -7.15 -3.11
N ILE A 226 -4.12 -8.45 -2.94
CA ILE A 226 -3.31 -9.31 -2.06
C ILE A 226 -2.21 -9.97 -2.92
N VAL A 227 -2.61 -10.57 -4.05
CA VAL A 227 -1.93 -11.09 -5.26
C VAL A 227 -0.90 -10.27 -6.01
N THR A 228 0.08 -9.61 -5.39
CA THR A 228 0.96 -8.69 -6.16
C THR A 228 1.91 -9.38 -7.15
N ASN A 229 2.40 -10.57 -6.82
CA ASN A 229 3.26 -11.36 -7.69
C ASN A 229 2.75 -12.81 -7.74
N PRO A 230 2.24 -13.29 -8.89
CA PRO A 230 1.68 -14.64 -9.01
C PRO A 230 2.72 -15.74 -8.81
N GLU A 231 4.01 -15.47 -9.03
CA GLU A 231 5.08 -16.45 -8.82
C GLU A 231 5.17 -16.92 -7.36
N LEU A 232 4.68 -16.11 -6.41
CA LEU A 232 4.74 -16.41 -4.98
C LEU A 232 3.73 -17.45 -4.52
N ILE A 233 2.72 -17.75 -5.34
CA ILE A 233 1.65 -18.71 -5.00
C ILE A 233 1.69 -19.96 -5.88
N THR A 234 2.86 -20.25 -6.44
CA THR A 234 3.10 -21.44 -7.28
C THR A 234 3.48 -22.66 -6.43
N PRO A 235 3.39 -23.88 -6.99
CA PRO A 235 3.86 -25.07 -6.30
C PRO A 235 5.34 -25.00 -5.95
N HIS A 236 6.15 -24.39 -6.82
CA HIS A 236 7.58 -24.23 -6.57
C HIS A 236 7.83 -23.35 -5.35
N SER A 237 7.31 -22.12 -5.33
CA SER A 237 7.48 -21.17 -4.22
C SER A 237 6.93 -21.71 -2.89
N PHE A 238 5.75 -22.35 -2.90
CA PHE A 238 5.23 -22.99 -1.70
C PHE A 238 6.08 -24.17 -1.25
N GLY A 239 6.64 -24.95 -2.18
CA GLY A 239 7.55 -26.05 -1.88
C GLY A 239 8.81 -25.58 -1.18
N GLU A 240 9.41 -24.48 -1.64
CA GLU A 240 10.60 -23.89 -1.01
C GLU A 240 10.32 -23.35 0.39
N VAL A 241 9.21 -22.62 0.57
CA VAL A 241 8.79 -22.12 1.89
C VAL A 241 8.51 -23.28 2.84
N TYR A 242 7.65 -24.21 2.46
CA TYR A 242 7.27 -25.33 3.31
C TYR A 242 8.46 -26.26 3.62
N GLY A 243 9.26 -26.62 2.61
CA GLY A 243 10.44 -27.47 2.78
C GLY A 243 11.47 -26.85 3.73
N GLY A 244 11.76 -25.56 3.57
CA GLY A 244 12.68 -24.85 4.47
C GLY A 244 12.14 -24.74 5.90
N LEU A 245 10.85 -24.45 6.08
CA LEU A 245 10.26 -24.34 7.42
C LEU A 245 10.20 -25.71 8.14
N ARG A 246 9.90 -26.78 7.41
CA ARG A 246 9.88 -28.14 7.97
C ARG A 246 11.25 -28.60 8.50
N SER A 247 12.34 -28.15 7.85
CA SER A 247 13.71 -28.39 8.34
C SER A 247 13.99 -27.70 9.68
N THR A 248 13.34 -26.56 9.95
CA THR A 248 13.56 -25.76 11.18
C THR A 248 12.72 -26.18 12.39
N THR A 249 11.63 -26.95 12.21
CA THR A 249 10.66 -27.28 13.27
C THR A 249 10.98 -28.51 14.12
N GLY A 250 12.20 -29.05 14.05
CA GLY A 250 12.65 -30.08 14.99
C GLY A 250 12.91 -29.48 16.38
N THR A 251 11.94 -29.61 17.29
CA THR A 251 12.16 -29.33 18.72
C THR A 251 13.13 -30.36 19.31
N GLY A 252 14.34 -29.93 19.63
CA GLY A 252 15.37 -30.73 20.32
C GLY A 252 16.54 -31.04 19.40
N ASN A 253 17.74 -30.60 19.81
CA ASN A 253 19.06 -30.93 19.25
C ASN A 253 19.06 -31.35 17.77
N GLY A 254 19.31 -30.44 16.83
CA GLY A 254 19.91 -30.65 15.49
C GLY A 254 19.90 -32.03 14.81
N ASN A 255 18.87 -32.85 14.98
CA ASN A 255 18.84 -34.26 14.58
C ASN A 255 17.45 -34.70 14.11
N GLY A 256 16.54 -33.76 13.84
CA GLY A 256 15.51 -34.01 12.83
C GLY A 256 16.27 -34.22 11.54
N ASN A 257 16.24 -35.43 10.98
CA ASN A 257 16.97 -35.79 9.77
C ASN A 257 16.50 -34.86 8.64
N VAL A 258 17.19 -33.73 8.48
CA VAL A 258 17.21 -33.00 7.24
C VAL A 258 17.85 -33.97 6.26
N SER A 259 17.01 -34.65 5.48
CA SER A 259 17.47 -35.70 4.58
C SER A 259 18.10 -35.05 3.36
N GLY A 260 19.38 -35.31 3.14
CA GLY A 260 20.18 -34.75 2.04
C GLY A 260 21.20 -33.73 2.53
N LEU A 261 22.16 -33.38 1.67
CA LEU A 261 23.29 -32.55 2.06
C LEU A 261 22.83 -31.09 2.15
N HIS A 262 23.21 -30.38 3.21
CA HIS A 262 23.02 -28.94 3.36
C HIS A 262 24.38 -28.27 3.60
N GLY A 263 24.50 -27.02 3.17
CA GLY A 263 25.65 -26.21 3.54
C GLY A 263 26.33 -25.49 2.40
N SER A 264 27.23 -24.61 2.79
CA SER A 264 28.01 -23.77 1.89
C SER A 264 29.46 -24.20 1.86
N VAL A 265 30.11 -24.03 0.71
CA VAL A 265 31.55 -24.16 0.58
C VAL A 265 32.12 -22.82 0.12
N LEU A 266 33.04 -22.28 0.93
CA LEU A 266 33.79 -21.09 0.56
C LEU A 266 34.73 -21.46 -0.60
N GLN A 267 34.59 -20.79 -1.74
CA GLN A 267 35.40 -21.06 -2.92
C GLN A 267 36.59 -20.12 -3.03
N SER A 268 36.35 -18.81 -2.89
CA SER A 268 37.42 -17.83 -2.97
C SER A 268 37.12 -16.57 -2.16
N THR A 269 38.18 -15.84 -1.84
CA THR A 269 38.07 -14.47 -1.34
C THR A 269 39.09 -13.63 -2.08
N GLU A 270 38.64 -12.52 -2.66
CA GLU A 270 39.49 -11.60 -3.42
C GLU A 270 39.45 -10.21 -2.82
N ALA A 271 40.59 -9.53 -2.78
CA ALA A 271 40.67 -8.11 -2.51
C ALA A 271 40.68 -7.35 -3.85
N VAL A 272 39.72 -6.45 -4.04
CA VAL A 272 39.69 -5.50 -5.15
C VAL A 272 40.19 -4.17 -4.64
N SER A 273 41.20 -3.59 -5.30
CA SER A 273 41.76 -2.29 -4.95
C SER A 273 42.50 -1.66 -6.12
N GLY A 274 42.28 -0.38 -6.40
CA GLY A 274 42.88 0.33 -7.52
C GLY A 274 42.51 -0.30 -8.87
N GLY A 275 41.28 -0.82 -9.00
CA GLY A 275 40.80 -1.52 -10.19
C GLY A 275 41.41 -2.91 -10.44
N GLN A 276 42.25 -3.43 -9.54
CA GLN A 276 42.86 -4.76 -9.64
C GLN A 276 42.21 -5.72 -8.63
N SER A 277 41.99 -6.99 -9.02
CA SER A 277 41.55 -8.04 -8.10
C SER A 277 42.71 -8.97 -7.76
N LYS A 278 42.83 -9.35 -6.48
CA LYS A 278 43.85 -10.28 -6.00
C LYS A 278 43.23 -11.30 -5.06
N THR A 279 43.29 -12.57 -5.43
CA THR A 279 42.85 -13.67 -4.59
C THR A 279 43.72 -13.77 -3.33
N LEU A 280 43.06 -13.87 -2.17
CA LEU A 280 43.71 -14.07 -0.89
C LEU A 280 44.13 -15.54 -0.72
N THR A 281 45.22 -15.76 0.01
CA THR A 281 45.74 -17.10 0.29
C THR A 281 45.87 -17.33 1.78
N VAL A 282 45.57 -18.54 2.26
CA VAL A 282 45.61 -18.89 3.69
C VAL A 282 47.02 -19.08 4.25
N SER A 283 48.01 -19.33 3.39
CA SER A 283 49.39 -19.66 3.78
C SER A 283 50.37 -18.49 3.65
N THR A 284 50.20 -17.65 2.63
CA THR A 284 51.11 -16.54 2.35
C THR A 284 50.43 -15.18 2.53
N PRO A 285 51.04 -14.24 3.26
CA PRO A 285 50.48 -12.90 3.41
C PRO A 285 50.25 -12.22 2.07
N THR A 286 49.03 -11.73 1.84
CA THR A 286 48.68 -11.02 0.61
C THR A 286 48.79 -9.51 0.82
N ASN A 287 49.63 -8.83 0.03
CA ASN A 287 49.65 -7.36 0.00
C ASN A 287 48.35 -6.84 -0.62
N VAL A 288 47.60 -6.03 0.15
CA VAL A 288 46.37 -5.36 -0.23
C VAL A 288 46.64 -3.85 -0.18
N ARG A 289 46.46 -3.16 -1.29
CA ARG A 289 46.64 -1.71 -1.35
C ARG A 289 45.40 -1.02 -0.79
N GLU A 290 45.57 0.06 -0.05
CA GLU A 290 44.48 0.95 0.31
C GLU A 290 44.11 1.84 -0.89
N ALA A 291 42.85 1.81 -1.29
CA ALA A 291 42.29 2.66 -2.34
C ALA A 291 40.82 2.94 -2.01
N ALA A 292 40.26 3.99 -2.62
CA ALA A 292 38.86 4.37 -2.41
C ALA A 292 37.86 3.28 -2.83
N ASP A 293 38.25 2.41 -3.76
CA ASP A 293 37.48 1.27 -4.25
C ASP A 293 37.78 -0.04 -3.52
N LEU A 294 38.51 0.00 -2.40
CA LEU A 294 38.86 -1.21 -1.64
C LEU A 294 37.59 -1.99 -1.26
N ALA A 295 37.52 -3.23 -1.74
CA ALA A 295 36.45 -4.15 -1.42
C ALA A 295 36.96 -5.59 -1.31
N PHE A 296 36.27 -6.41 -0.52
CA PHE A 296 36.48 -7.86 -0.52
C PHE A 296 35.31 -8.56 -1.20
N LYS A 297 35.61 -9.40 -2.20
CA LYS A 297 34.65 -10.28 -2.86
C LYS A 297 34.78 -11.66 -2.27
N VAL A 298 33.72 -12.14 -1.63
CA VAL A 298 33.64 -13.48 -1.04
C VAL A 298 32.75 -14.33 -1.92
N THR A 299 33.33 -15.37 -2.54
CA THR A 299 32.59 -16.29 -3.40
C THR A 299 32.41 -17.61 -2.68
N PHE A 300 31.17 -18.07 -2.59
CA PHE A 300 30.83 -19.36 -2.02
C PHE A 300 29.76 -20.05 -2.87
N GLN A 301 29.70 -21.37 -2.76
CA GLN A 301 28.71 -22.19 -3.43
C GLN A 301 27.83 -22.87 -2.39
N ASN A 302 26.53 -22.98 -2.70
CA ASN A 302 25.66 -23.90 -1.98
C ASN A 302 26.00 -25.34 -2.40
N ALA A 303 26.75 -26.04 -1.56
CA ALA A 303 27.18 -27.42 -1.82
C ALA A 303 26.06 -28.43 -1.52
N GLY A 304 24.97 -28.00 -0.88
CA GLY A 304 23.82 -28.81 -0.53
C GLY A 304 22.95 -29.20 -1.73
N ASP A 305 21.96 -30.03 -1.44
CA ASP A 305 20.96 -30.55 -2.37
C ASP A 305 19.64 -29.76 -2.30
N PHE A 306 19.62 -28.69 -1.49
CA PHE A 306 18.45 -27.81 -1.30
C PHE A 306 18.84 -26.34 -1.39
N PRO A 307 17.93 -25.46 -1.85
CA PRO A 307 18.16 -24.03 -1.81
C PRO A 307 18.29 -23.54 -0.35
N GLU A 308 19.18 -22.59 -0.12
CA GLU A 308 19.45 -22.04 1.21
C GLU A 308 19.02 -20.57 1.29
N ARG A 309 18.48 -20.15 2.44
CA ARG A 309 17.92 -18.79 2.61
C ARG A 309 18.52 -18.07 3.80
N GLY A 310 18.62 -16.74 3.67
CA GLY A 310 19.11 -15.86 4.71
C GLY A 310 20.53 -16.19 5.15
N VAL A 311 21.40 -16.60 4.22
CA VAL A 311 22.78 -17.05 4.51
C VAL A 311 23.62 -15.83 4.91
N PRO A 312 24.09 -15.72 6.17
CA PRO A 312 24.87 -14.58 6.59
C PRO A 312 26.35 -14.80 6.23
N VAL A 313 26.94 -13.88 5.49
CA VAL A 313 28.38 -13.87 5.20
C VAL A 313 29.03 -12.78 6.04
N THR A 314 30.01 -13.16 6.86
CA THR A 314 30.69 -12.24 7.78
C THR A 314 32.15 -12.12 7.39
N LEU A 315 32.60 -10.86 7.26
CA LEU A 315 34.00 -10.50 7.10
C LEU A 315 34.48 -9.80 8.37
N THR A 316 35.58 -10.28 8.94
CA THR A 316 36.22 -9.69 10.11
C THR A 316 37.68 -9.39 9.79
N VAL A 317 38.17 -8.22 10.20
CA VAL A 317 39.59 -7.87 10.16
C VAL A 317 40.12 -7.84 11.58
N SER A 318 41.23 -8.53 11.82
CA SER A 318 41.87 -8.67 13.13
C SER A 318 43.34 -8.23 13.09
N LEU A 319 43.78 -7.51 14.14
CA LEU A 319 45.17 -7.15 14.39
C LEU A 319 45.63 -7.78 15.70
N PHE A 320 46.75 -8.50 15.69
CA PHE A 320 47.25 -9.20 16.88
C PHE A 320 46.17 -10.03 17.60
N ALA A 321 45.37 -10.77 16.82
CA ALA A 321 44.20 -11.55 17.26
C ALA A 321 43.04 -10.76 17.89
N LYS A 322 43.06 -9.42 17.87
CA LYS A 322 41.95 -8.56 18.26
C LYS A 322 41.15 -8.11 17.04
N LYS A 323 39.83 -8.32 17.07
CA LYS A 323 38.92 -7.86 16.02
C LYS A 323 38.88 -6.32 16.01
N VAL A 324 39.20 -5.72 14.86
CA VAL A 324 39.18 -4.27 14.67
C VAL A 324 38.08 -3.80 13.73
N TYR A 325 37.54 -4.71 12.92
CA TYR A 325 36.41 -4.46 12.03
C TYR A 325 35.61 -5.73 11.82
N THR A 326 34.30 -5.62 11.77
CA THR A 326 33.40 -6.72 11.41
C THR A 326 32.23 -6.17 10.60
N LYS A 327 31.92 -6.82 9.49
CA LYS A 327 30.73 -6.53 8.68
C LYS A 327 30.08 -7.83 8.26
N THR A 328 28.75 -7.87 8.33
CA THR A 328 27.94 -9.01 7.91
C THR A 328 26.98 -8.55 6.84
N GLU A 329 26.94 -9.29 5.73
CA GLU A 329 25.95 -9.15 4.67
C GLU A 329 25.12 -10.43 4.63
N THR A 330 23.86 -10.36 4.18
CA THR A 330 22.97 -11.52 4.14
C THR A 330 22.52 -11.79 2.71
N VAL A 331 22.77 -13.01 2.24
CA VAL A 331 22.25 -13.50 0.96
C VAL A 331 20.81 -13.99 1.18
N PRO A 332 19.79 -13.37 0.54
CA PRO A 332 18.40 -13.71 0.79
C PRO A 332 18.05 -15.16 0.43
N SER A 333 18.56 -15.64 -0.71
CA SER A 333 18.39 -17.01 -1.21
C SER A 333 19.56 -17.39 -2.12
N ILE A 334 19.89 -18.68 -2.19
CA ILE A 334 20.86 -19.27 -3.13
C ILE A 334 20.39 -20.67 -3.50
N ASP A 335 20.29 -20.96 -4.80
CA ASP A 335 19.80 -22.23 -5.30
C ASP A 335 20.80 -23.37 -5.08
N THR A 336 20.34 -24.60 -5.27
CA THR A 336 21.19 -25.80 -5.17
C THR A 336 22.36 -25.72 -6.14
N LYS A 337 23.59 -25.97 -5.67
CA LYS A 337 24.82 -25.94 -6.48
C LYS A 337 25.14 -24.57 -7.10
N GLU A 338 24.35 -23.54 -6.83
CA GLU A 338 24.62 -22.18 -7.29
C GLU A 338 25.84 -21.60 -6.56
N THR A 339 26.62 -20.79 -7.30
CA THR A 339 27.75 -20.03 -6.76
C THR A 339 27.40 -18.56 -6.78
N THR A 340 27.60 -17.87 -5.65
CA THR A 340 27.32 -16.44 -5.53
C THR A 340 28.52 -15.70 -4.95
N THR A 341 28.56 -14.38 -5.18
CA THR A 341 29.63 -13.51 -4.69
C THR A 341 29.05 -12.35 -3.89
N VAL A 342 29.47 -12.24 -2.64
CA VAL A 342 29.14 -11.13 -1.73
C VAL A 342 30.28 -10.12 -1.76
N THR A 343 29.96 -8.84 -1.97
CA THR A 343 30.96 -7.75 -2.03
C THR A 343 30.88 -6.88 -0.78
N PHE A 344 31.97 -6.84 -0.01
CA PHE A 344 32.15 -5.95 1.14
C PHE A 344 32.91 -4.69 0.72
N SER A 345 32.19 -3.62 0.44
CA SER A 345 32.75 -2.29 0.14
C SER A 345 32.60 -1.32 1.32
N ASN A 346 33.15 -0.11 1.17
CA ASN A 346 33.12 0.97 2.17
C ASN A 346 33.69 0.54 3.52
N LEU A 347 34.85 -0.11 3.48
CA LEU A 347 35.53 -0.63 4.66
C LEU A 347 36.17 0.51 5.45
N GLN A 348 35.62 0.80 6.63
CA GLN A 348 36.17 1.81 7.55
C GLN A 348 37.21 1.15 8.46
N LEU A 349 38.37 0.83 7.89
CA LEU A 349 39.46 0.20 8.64
C LEU A 349 40.18 1.23 9.51
N PRO A 350 40.51 0.92 10.78
CA PRO A 350 41.27 1.84 11.63
C PRO A 350 42.69 2.08 11.09
N PRO A 351 43.30 3.26 11.29
CA PRO A 351 44.66 3.56 10.83
C PRO A 351 45.74 2.60 11.32
N SER A 352 45.54 1.96 12.47
CA SER A 352 46.44 0.93 13.01
C SER A 352 46.55 -0.32 12.12
N THR A 353 45.63 -0.51 11.17
CA THR A 353 45.61 -1.66 10.26
C THR A 353 46.69 -1.59 9.17
N PHE A 354 47.27 -0.41 8.92
CA PHE A 354 48.21 -0.17 7.82
C PHE A 354 49.70 -0.28 8.22
N SER A 355 49.99 -0.57 9.49
CA SER A 355 51.36 -0.64 10.03
C SER A 355 51.75 -2.03 10.52
N SER A 356 50.88 -3.03 10.37
CA SER A 356 51.08 -4.38 10.90
C SER A 356 50.40 -5.42 10.02
N GLN A 357 50.85 -6.67 10.11
CA GLN A 357 50.14 -7.78 9.49
C GLN A 357 48.75 -7.91 10.13
N ALA A 358 47.73 -8.00 9.30
CA ALA A 358 46.36 -8.24 9.71
C ALA A 358 45.89 -9.63 9.26
N THR A 359 44.78 -10.09 9.83
CA THR A 359 44.07 -11.28 9.38
C THR A 359 42.68 -10.88 8.91
N VAL A 360 42.30 -11.31 7.71
CA VAL A 360 40.92 -11.24 7.21
C VAL A 360 40.27 -12.60 7.42
N ASP A 361 39.33 -12.67 8.35
CA ASP A 361 38.52 -13.86 8.61
C ASP A 361 37.20 -13.75 7.84
N VAL A 362 36.90 -14.76 7.03
CA VAL A 362 35.65 -14.89 6.29
C VAL A 362 34.91 -16.11 6.80
N VAL A 363 33.63 -15.93 7.11
CA VAL A 363 32.72 -17.01 7.53
C VAL A 363 31.41 -16.88 6.77
N VAL A 364 31.06 -17.90 5.99
CA VAL A 364 29.70 -18.14 5.52
C VAL A 364 29.00 -18.89 6.65
N GLY A 365 27.97 -18.28 7.22
CA GLY A 365 27.31 -18.78 8.42
C GLY A 365 26.56 -20.08 8.17
N LYS A 366 26.44 -20.87 9.26
CA LYS A 366 25.74 -22.15 9.26
C LYS A 366 24.29 -22.00 8.80
N VAL A 367 23.86 -22.87 7.89
CA VAL A 367 22.46 -23.04 7.51
C VAL A 367 21.82 -24.23 8.26
N PRO A 368 20.48 -24.28 8.40
CA PRO A 368 19.81 -25.41 9.04
C PRO A 368 20.18 -26.75 8.37
N GLY A 369 20.49 -27.76 9.17
CA GLY A 369 20.89 -29.08 8.66
C GLY A 369 22.35 -29.22 8.23
N GLU A 370 23.11 -28.12 8.10
CA GLU A 370 24.53 -28.18 7.75
C GLU A 370 25.35 -28.74 8.93
N VAL A 371 25.98 -29.89 8.71
CA VAL A 371 26.85 -30.55 9.71
C VAL A 371 28.30 -30.13 9.54
N LYS A 372 28.74 -29.94 8.29
CA LYS A 372 30.12 -29.60 7.94
C LYS A 372 30.31 -28.07 7.98
N LEU A 373 31.17 -27.58 8.88
CA LEU A 373 31.38 -26.14 9.15
C LEU A 373 32.85 -25.72 9.09
N ASP A 374 33.71 -26.58 8.55
CA ASP A 374 35.13 -26.34 8.33
C ASP A 374 35.42 -25.82 6.92
N ASN A 375 34.52 -26.07 5.97
CA ASN A 375 34.60 -25.68 4.56
C ASN A 375 33.89 -24.36 4.23
N ASN A 376 33.23 -23.72 5.21
CA ASN A 376 32.50 -22.47 5.03
C ASN A 376 33.23 -21.26 5.62
N LYS A 377 34.52 -21.41 5.97
CA LYS A 377 35.33 -20.36 6.58
C LYS A 377 36.80 -20.42 6.15
N ALA A 378 37.46 -19.27 6.17
CA ALA A 378 38.90 -19.17 5.96
C ALA A 378 39.47 -17.92 6.67
N SER A 379 40.75 -18.00 7.03
CA SER A 379 41.51 -16.91 7.63
C SER A 379 42.70 -16.58 6.74
N TYR A 380 42.78 -15.34 6.28
CA TYR A 380 43.77 -14.89 5.31
C TYR A 380 44.73 -13.89 5.95
N PRO A 381 46.04 -14.19 6.05
CA PRO A 381 47.02 -13.17 6.41
C PRO A 381 47.12 -12.13 5.29
N VAL A 382 47.07 -10.85 5.65
CA VAL A 382 47.19 -9.73 4.71
C VAL A 382 48.10 -8.63 5.27
N PHE A 383 48.72 -7.88 4.36
CA PHE A 383 49.39 -6.63 4.68
C PHE A 383 48.66 -5.51 3.96
N PHE A 384 48.08 -4.59 4.72
CA PHE A 384 47.52 -3.38 4.15
C PHE A 384 48.66 -2.38 3.93
N SER A 385 48.75 -1.86 2.72
CA SER A 385 49.73 -0.83 2.35
C SER A 385 49.00 0.45 1.98
N LEU A 386 49.48 1.58 2.51
CA LEU A 386 48.98 2.89 2.12
C LEU A 386 49.28 3.10 0.63
N SER A 387 48.38 3.77 -0.09
CA SER A 387 48.73 4.30 -1.40
C SER A 387 49.86 5.32 -1.25
N SER A 388 51.03 5.06 -1.82
CA SER A 388 52.05 6.10 -1.97
C SER A 388 51.49 7.16 -2.92
N ASN A 389 51.14 8.32 -2.41
CA ASN A 389 50.94 9.50 -3.24
C ASN A 389 52.32 9.85 -3.83
N GLY A 390 52.53 9.45 -5.08
CA GLY A 390 53.55 10.03 -5.94
C GLY A 390 53.05 11.34 -6.52
#